data_AF-A0A1Y3BHV7-F1
#
_entry.id   AF-A0A1Y3BHV7-F1
#
_cell.length_a   1.000
_cell.length_b   1.000
_cell.length_c   1.000
_cell.angle_alpha   90.00
_cell.angle_beta   90.00
_cell.angle_gamma   90.00
#
_symmetry.space_group_name_H-M   'P 1'
#
loop_
_entity.id
_entity.type
_entity.pdbx_description
1 polymer ?
#
loop_
_entity_poly.entity_id
_entity_poly.type
_entity_poly.pdbx_seq_one_letter_code
_entity_poly.pdbx_strand_id
1 'polypeptide(L)'
;RDCLYLGKNAFNYGYYGYSLEWFDEALVRAYQEGNSTASVDEIIPFYQLAIEYIDRLDNELREQNYPRHSDKLRVVEGDNLDYKHYQMLCRGEEFPMNKTELRRRASDQRCYYSTNNGHPQLILKPLKVEQYNSEPFIAMYYDVISDEEIAIIKELSMPMLTRARVLTDEKDNEISTVRVSQTAWFTEANEPLIGRLNRRIESITGLSVNMNKSDCELVQIANYGIGGHYVPHYDYLIKDKPENQRTNISEKDQYAGDRMATFMFYLSDVEVGGSTVFTRLGIRVNPVKGAAIFWYNLLRNGEGIIDTIHGACPVLIGEKWGKKY
;
A
#
# COMPACT_ATOMS: atom_id res chain seq x y z
N ARG A 1 -19.32 14.22 8.62
CA ARG A 1 -18.78 13.94 7.25
C ARG A 1 -17.94 12.66 7.18
N ASP A 2 -17.07 12.40 8.16
CA ASP A 2 -16.16 11.24 8.12
C ASP A 2 -16.88 9.90 8.14
N CYS A 3 -17.96 9.75 8.91
CA CYS A 3 -18.82 8.55 8.92
C CYS A 3 -19.38 8.21 7.54
N LEU A 4 -19.82 9.21 6.77
CA LEU A 4 -20.30 9.02 5.40
C LEU A 4 -19.18 8.49 4.48
N TYR A 5 -17.95 8.98 4.64
CA TYR A 5 -16.80 8.48 3.87
C TYR A 5 -16.40 7.06 4.28
N LEU A 6 -16.44 6.74 5.58
CA LEU A 6 -16.18 5.39 6.08
C LEU A 6 -17.21 4.39 5.55
N GLY A 7 -18.50 4.78 5.52
CA GLY A 7 -19.57 3.97 4.95
C GLY A 7 -19.39 3.73 3.45
N LYS A 8 -19.14 4.78 2.67
CA LYS A 8 -18.86 4.66 1.22
C LYS A 8 -17.68 3.74 0.95
N ASN A 9 -16.63 3.88 1.75
CA ASN A 9 -15.43 3.06 1.60
C ASN A 9 -15.73 1.59 1.92
N ALA A 10 -16.38 1.31 3.05
CA ALA A 10 -16.79 -0.05 3.41
C ALA A 10 -17.69 -0.68 2.33
N PHE A 11 -18.62 0.08 1.75
CA PHE A 11 -19.55 -0.38 0.72
C PHE A 11 -18.78 -0.82 -0.54
N ASN A 12 -17.88 0.04 -1.03
CA ASN A 12 -17.12 -0.21 -2.24
C ASN A 12 -16.12 -1.38 -2.12
N TYR A 13 -15.84 -1.84 -0.90
CA TYR A 13 -14.95 -2.97 -0.63
C TYR A 13 -15.68 -4.26 -0.25
N GLY A 14 -17.00 -4.32 -0.42
CA GLY A 14 -17.80 -5.50 -0.11
C GLY A 14 -18.08 -5.72 1.38
N TYR A 15 -17.74 -4.76 2.23
CA TYR A 15 -18.10 -4.78 3.66
C TYR A 15 -19.49 -4.21 3.88
N TYR A 16 -20.47 -4.73 3.15
CA TYR A 16 -21.80 -4.11 3.05
C TYR A 16 -22.47 -3.95 4.42
N GLY A 17 -22.37 -4.93 5.32
CA GLY A 17 -22.89 -4.80 6.69
C GLY A 17 -22.25 -3.64 7.48
N TYR A 18 -20.92 -3.51 7.43
CA TYR A 18 -20.22 -2.40 8.09
C TYR A 18 -20.48 -1.05 7.42
N SER A 19 -20.70 -1.03 6.09
CA SER A 19 -21.09 0.20 5.42
C SER A 19 -22.42 0.72 5.91
N LEU A 20 -23.35 -0.18 6.22
CA LEU A 20 -24.66 0.18 6.74
C LEU A 20 -24.55 0.78 8.15
N GLU A 21 -23.74 0.16 9.02
CA GLU A 21 -23.44 0.69 10.36
C GLU A 21 -22.84 2.11 10.29
N TRP A 22 -21.91 2.36 9.37
CA TRP A 22 -21.31 3.68 9.20
C TRP A 22 -22.25 4.71 8.59
N PHE A 23 -23.12 4.32 7.67
CA PHE A 23 -24.13 5.20 7.11
C PHE A 23 -25.21 5.55 8.14
N ASP A 24 -25.58 4.62 9.02
CA ASP A 24 -26.50 4.87 10.13
C ASP A 24 -25.91 5.87 11.12
N GLU A 25 -24.65 5.67 11.53
CA GLU A 25 -23.93 6.66 12.36
C GLU A 25 -23.81 8.02 11.64
N ALA A 26 -23.59 8.03 10.32
CA ALA A 26 -23.55 9.26 9.54
C ALA A 26 -24.88 10.03 9.58
N LEU A 27 -26.02 9.32 9.50
CA LEU A 27 -27.35 9.91 9.61
C LEU A 27 -27.57 10.49 11.02
N VAL A 28 -27.23 9.74 12.06
CA VAL A 28 -27.33 10.20 13.46
C VAL A 28 -26.55 11.50 13.67
N ARG A 29 -25.30 11.57 13.16
CA ARG A 29 -24.46 12.77 13.25
C ARG A 29 -25.01 13.93 12.43
N ALA A 30 -25.55 13.68 11.23
CA ALA A 30 -26.13 14.73 10.41
C ALA A 30 -27.30 15.43 11.14
N TYR A 31 -28.15 14.69 11.85
CA TYR A 31 -29.21 15.29 12.67
C TYR A 31 -28.66 16.07 13.87
N GLN A 32 -27.66 15.53 14.58
CA GLN A 32 -27.04 16.20 15.74
C GLN A 32 -26.30 17.48 15.36
N GLU A 33 -25.65 17.48 14.20
CA GLU A 33 -24.82 18.59 13.70
C GLU A 33 -25.62 19.59 12.86
N GLY A 34 -26.95 19.41 12.73
CA GLY A 34 -27.80 20.28 11.93
C GLY A 34 -27.42 20.32 10.44
N ASN A 35 -26.98 19.18 9.88
CA ASN A 35 -26.51 19.03 8.50
C ASN A 35 -25.29 19.90 8.13
N SER A 36 -24.50 20.34 9.10
CA SER A 36 -23.37 21.25 8.85
C SER A 36 -22.17 20.61 8.13
N THR A 37 -21.87 19.32 8.39
CA THR A 37 -20.69 18.66 7.80
C THR A 37 -21.01 17.69 6.66
N ALA A 38 -22.17 17.03 6.73
CA ALA A 38 -22.78 16.22 5.67
C ALA A 38 -24.29 16.26 5.88
N SER A 39 -25.06 16.41 4.80
CA SER A 39 -26.52 16.49 4.89
C SER A 39 -27.17 15.11 4.82
N VAL A 40 -28.35 14.95 5.44
CA VAL A 40 -29.16 13.73 5.31
C VAL A 40 -29.42 13.40 3.83
N ASP A 41 -29.70 14.39 2.98
CA ASP A 41 -29.92 14.20 1.54
C ASP A 41 -28.68 13.67 0.81
N GLU A 42 -27.47 13.99 1.30
CA GLU A 42 -26.22 13.46 0.77
C GLU A 42 -25.98 12.00 1.22
N ILE A 43 -26.51 11.58 2.37
CA ILE A 43 -26.25 10.27 2.98
C ILE A 43 -27.26 9.22 2.50
N ILE A 44 -28.54 9.58 2.43
CA ILE A 44 -29.65 8.65 2.13
C ILE A 44 -29.43 7.80 0.86
N PRO A 45 -28.96 8.35 -0.28
CA PRO A 45 -28.79 7.55 -1.49
C PRO A 45 -27.80 6.39 -1.31
N PHE A 46 -26.73 6.61 -0.54
CA PHE A 46 -25.73 5.58 -0.28
C PHE A 46 -26.21 4.55 0.75
N TYR A 47 -26.98 5.01 1.74
CA TYR A 47 -27.62 4.13 2.71
C TYR A 47 -28.62 3.18 2.05
N GLN A 48 -29.48 3.71 1.15
CA GLN A 48 -30.45 2.92 0.40
C GLN A 48 -29.77 1.93 -0.55
N LEU A 49 -28.75 2.38 -1.27
CA LEU A 49 -27.95 1.51 -2.14
C LEU A 49 -27.31 0.36 -1.34
N ALA A 50 -26.85 0.63 -0.12
CA ALA A 50 -26.29 -0.39 0.75
C ALA A 50 -27.31 -1.46 1.17
N ILE A 51 -28.52 -1.04 1.52
CA ILE A 51 -29.63 -1.95 1.84
C ILE A 51 -29.97 -2.82 0.63
N GLU A 52 -30.18 -2.21 -0.54
CA GLU A 52 -30.58 -2.92 -1.76
C GLU A 52 -29.55 -3.98 -2.19
N TYR A 53 -28.27 -3.67 -2.04
CA TYR A 53 -27.20 -4.60 -2.40
C TYR A 53 -27.11 -5.78 -1.43
N ILE A 54 -27.29 -5.54 -0.12
CA ILE A 54 -27.33 -6.59 0.90
C ILE A 54 -28.54 -7.50 0.69
N ASP A 55 -29.71 -6.91 0.41
CA ASP A 55 -30.93 -7.67 0.15
C ASP A 55 -30.79 -8.54 -1.11
N ARG A 56 -30.15 -8.03 -2.17
CA ARG A 56 -29.85 -8.81 -3.37
C ARG A 56 -28.92 -9.99 -3.06
N LEU A 57 -27.85 -9.76 -2.32
CA LEU A 57 -26.91 -10.81 -1.93
C LEU A 57 -27.57 -11.86 -1.03
N ASP A 58 -28.44 -11.46 -0.09
CA ASP A 58 -29.17 -12.42 0.76
C ASP A 58 -30.13 -13.28 -0.07
N ASN A 59 -30.75 -12.71 -1.11
CA ASN A 59 -31.57 -13.47 -2.04
C ASN A 59 -30.76 -14.45 -2.90
N GLU A 60 -29.60 -14.04 -3.42
CA GLU A 60 -28.69 -14.93 -4.18
C GLU A 60 -28.16 -16.09 -3.33
N LEU A 61 -27.86 -15.85 -2.05
CA LEU A 61 -27.41 -16.91 -1.13
C LEU A 61 -28.53 -17.87 -0.71
N ARG A 62 -29.79 -17.40 -0.66
CA ARG A 62 -30.96 -18.26 -0.43
C ARG A 62 -31.20 -19.22 -1.58
N GLU A 63 -30.94 -18.82 -2.82
CA GLU A 63 -31.08 -19.69 -3.99
C GLU A 63 -30.00 -20.79 -4.07
N GLN A 64 -28.83 -20.59 -3.42
CA GLN A 64 -27.70 -21.53 -3.43
C GLN A 64 -27.64 -22.51 -2.23
N ASN A 65 -28.66 -22.54 -1.35
CA ASN A 65 -28.77 -23.50 -0.23
C ASN A 65 -27.57 -23.53 0.74
N TYR A 66 -26.92 -22.39 1.00
CA TYR A 66 -25.91 -22.27 2.04
C TYR A 66 -26.55 -22.19 3.44
N PRO A 67 -26.06 -22.92 4.46
CA PRO A 67 -26.61 -22.88 5.80
C PRO A 67 -26.39 -21.49 6.44
N ARG A 68 -27.47 -20.90 6.97
CA ARG A 68 -27.43 -19.62 7.72
C ARG A 68 -26.52 -19.75 8.94
N HIS A 69 -25.32 -19.17 8.85
CA HIS A 69 -24.52 -18.83 10.02
C HIS A 69 -24.37 -17.30 10.13
N SER A 70 -25.22 -16.73 10.99
CA SER A 70 -25.20 -15.36 11.53
C SER A 70 -25.51 -14.20 10.58
N ASP A 71 -26.22 -13.18 11.09
CA ASP A 71 -26.72 -11.96 10.42
C ASP A 71 -25.62 -11.00 9.89
N LYS A 72 -24.44 -11.52 9.54
CA LYS A 72 -23.38 -10.80 8.85
C LYS A 72 -23.02 -11.57 7.60
N LEU A 73 -23.84 -11.36 6.56
CA LEU A 73 -23.64 -11.89 5.22
C LEU A 73 -22.21 -11.55 4.76
N ARG A 74 -21.35 -12.57 4.73
CA ARG A 74 -19.94 -12.45 4.34
C ARG A 74 -19.71 -13.42 3.20
N VAL A 75 -19.83 -12.92 1.98
CA VAL A 75 -19.40 -13.67 0.79
C VAL A 75 -18.55 -12.75 -0.08
N VAL A 76 -17.24 -12.96 0.01
CA VAL A 76 -16.31 -12.70 -1.09
C VAL A 76 -15.43 -13.95 -1.15
N GLU A 77 -15.72 -14.82 -2.12
CA GLU A 77 -14.89 -15.97 -2.42
C GLU A 77 -13.73 -15.54 -3.32
N GLY A 78 -12.53 -15.64 -2.74
CA GLY A 78 -11.23 -15.27 -3.29
C GLY A 78 -10.40 -14.52 -2.24
N ASP A 79 -9.44 -15.18 -1.60
CA ASP A 79 -8.37 -14.57 -0.76
C ASP A 79 -8.71 -13.95 0.61
N ASN A 80 -9.65 -14.54 1.34
CA ASN A 80 -10.02 -14.10 2.71
C ASN A 80 -8.90 -14.26 3.77
N LEU A 81 -7.78 -14.94 3.48
CA LEU A 81 -6.70 -15.14 4.46
C LEU A 81 -5.71 -13.98 4.48
N ASP A 82 -5.24 -13.52 3.31
CA ASP A 82 -4.29 -12.41 3.21
C ASP A 82 -4.88 -11.11 3.76
N TYR A 83 -6.18 -10.87 3.50
CA TYR A 83 -6.86 -9.72 4.08
C TYR A 83 -7.06 -9.85 5.60
N LYS A 84 -7.36 -11.04 6.13
CA LYS A 84 -7.41 -11.28 7.58
C LYS A 84 -6.05 -11.03 8.23
N HIS A 85 -4.99 -11.56 7.62
CA HIS A 85 -3.62 -11.36 8.08
C HIS A 85 -3.22 -9.88 8.04
N TYR A 86 -3.60 -9.16 6.98
CA TYR A 86 -3.43 -7.72 6.89
C TYR A 86 -4.08 -7.00 8.07
N GLN A 87 -5.36 -7.27 8.34
CA GLN A 87 -6.07 -6.65 9.46
C GLN A 87 -5.43 -6.98 10.81
N MET A 88 -5.06 -8.25 11.02
CA MET A 88 -4.39 -8.75 12.23
C MET A 88 -3.04 -8.06 12.46
N LEU A 89 -2.18 -8.00 11.44
CA LEU A 89 -0.88 -7.33 11.50
C LEU A 89 -1.03 -5.82 11.75
N CYS A 90 -2.02 -5.18 11.14
CA CYS A 90 -2.30 -3.76 11.37
C CYS A 90 -2.79 -3.46 12.78
N ARG A 91 -3.49 -4.40 13.43
CA ARG A 91 -3.85 -4.32 14.86
C ARG A 91 -2.69 -4.68 15.80
N GLY A 92 -1.59 -5.20 15.27
CA GLY A 92 -0.45 -5.66 16.08
C GLY A 92 -0.70 -6.97 16.80
N GLU A 93 -1.62 -7.78 16.30
CA GLU A 93 -1.89 -9.12 16.80
C GLU A 93 -0.76 -10.09 16.42
N GLU A 94 -0.61 -11.16 17.20
CA GLU A 94 0.38 -12.20 16.92
C GLU A 94 0.04 -12.95 15.63
N PHE A 95 1.04 -13.08 14.76
CA PHE A 95 0.89 -13.85 13.53
C PHE A 95 1.05 -15.34 13.81
N PRO A 96 0.11 -16.20 13.40
CA PRO A 96 0.13 -17.62 13.71
C PRO A 96 1.28 -18.30 12.95
N MET A 97 2.35 -18.64 13.66
CA MET A 97 3.49 -19.39 13.15
C MET A 97 3.73 -20.65 13.99
N ASN A 98 4.16 -21.72 13.33
CA ASN A 98 4.67 -22.90 14.02
C ASN A 98 6.08 -22.67 14.60
N LYS A 99 6.53 -23.57 15.47
CA LYS A 99 7.85 -23.44 16.14
C LYS A 99 9.03 -23.39 15.16
N THR A 100 8.92 -24.05 14.01
CA THR A 100 9.97 -24.06 12.99
C THR A 100 10.05 -22.71 12.28
N GLU A 101 8.90 -22.14 11.92
CA GLU A 101 8.78 -20.80 11.32
C GLU A 101 9.27 -19.71 12.27
N LEU A 102 8.90 -19.79 13.56
CA LEU A 102 9.39 -18.84 14.57
C LEU A 102 10.91 -18.88 14.70
N ARG A 103 11.51 -20.08 14.69
CA ARG A 103 12.97 -20.25 14.73
C ARG A 103 13.63 -19.67 13.48
N ARG A 104 13.07 -19.93 12.30
CA ARG A 104 13.56 -19.37 11.03
C ARG A 104 13.53 -17.84 11.06
N ARG A 105 12.39 -17.26 11.44
CA ARG A 105 12.23 -15.81 11.56
C ARG A 105 13.24 -15.20 12.53
N ALA A 106 13.43 -15.82 13.69
CA ALA A 106 14.41 -15.35 14.67
C ALA A 106 15.86 -15.42 14.14
N SER A 107 16.19 -16.41 13.31
CA SER A 107 17.52 -16.48 12.68
C SER A 107 17.72 -15.50 11.53
N ASP A 108 16.64 -15.09 10.86
CA ASP A 108 16.70 -14.13 9.75
C ASP A 108 16.81 -12.68 10.21
N GLN A 109 16.31 -12.38 11.41
CA GLN A 109 16.32 -11.04 11.98
C GLN A 109 17.72 -10.67 12.48
N ARG A 110 18.33 -9.68 11.82
CA ARG A 110 19.67 -9.19 12.18
C ARG A 110 19.87 -7.74 11.81
N CYS A 111 20.67 -7.03 12.61
CA CYS A 111 21.11 -5.67 12.31
C CYS A 111 22.61 -5.66 12.04
N TYR A 112 23.04 -5.00 10.98
CA TYR A 112 24.45 -4.93 10.59
C TYR A 112 24.78 -3.68 9.78
N TYR A 113 26.07 -3.39 9.66
CA TYR A 113 26.56 -2.36 8.75
C TYR A 113 26.94 -3.00 7.41
N SER A 114 26.42 -2.46 6.31
CA SER A 114 26.70 -2.96 4.95
C SER A 114 27.51 -1.95 4.16
N THR A 115 28.55 -2.44 3.47
CA THR A 115 29.29 -1.68 2.46
C THR A 115 28.84 -2.00 1.04
N ASN A 116 27.80 -2.85 0.88
CA ASN A 116 27.35 -3.42 -0.40
C ASN A 116 28.52 -3.89 -1.28
N ASN A 117 29.14 -5.02 -0.91
CA ASN A 117 30.29 -5.58 -1.65
C ASN A 117 31.47 -4.61 -1.81
N GLY A 118 31.70 -3.71 -0.85
CA GLY A 118 32.81 -2.76 -0.90
C GLY A 118 32.59 -1.58 -1.85
N HIS A 119 31.34 -1.16 -2.05
CA HIS A 119 31.04 0.04 -2.81
C HIS A 119 31.80 1.25 -2.22
N PRO A 120 32.57 2.02 -3.02
CA PRO A 120 33.50 3.03 -2.50
C PRO A 120 32.88 4.05 -1.55
N GLN A 121 31.66 4.51 -1.84
CA GLN A 121 30.96 5.47 -0.97
C GLN A 121 30.53 4.84 0.37
N LEU A 122 30.18 3.55 0.36
CA LEU A 122 29.67 2.85 1.53
C LEU A 122 30.80 2.27 2.41
N ILE A 123 32.03 2.19 1.89
CA ILE A 123 33.22 1.96 2.72
C ILE A 123 33.41 3.14 3.69
N LEU A 124 33.22 4.37 3.21
CA LEU A 124 33.38 5.58 4.03
C LEU A 124 32.20 5.80 4.99
N LYS A 125 30.98 5.48 4.54
CA LYS A 125 29.76 5.57 5.35
C LYS A 125 28.92 4.29 5.18
N PRO A 126 29.21 3.23 5.96
CA PRO A 126 28.45 1.98 5.90
C PRO A 126 26.96 2.20 6.20
N LEU A 127 26.11 1.48 5.47
CA LEU A 127 24.65 1.52 5.65
C LEU A 127 24.26 0.77 6.91
N LYS A 128 23.39 1.36 7.72
CA LYS A 128 22.69 0.67 8.81
C LYS A 128 21.56 -0.16 8.20
N VAL A 129 21.62 -1.48 8.36
CA VAL A 129 20.65 -2.43 7.81
C VAL A 129 19.96 -3.18 8.93
N GLU A 130 18.65 -3.25 8.90
CA GLU A 130 17.83 -4.19 9.67
C GLU A 130 17.15 -5.15 8.71
N GLN A 131 17.56 -6.41 8.74
CA GLN A 131 16.99 -7.46 7.92
C GLN A 131 15.79 -8.07 8.65
N TYR A 132 14.64 -8.09 7.98
CA TYR A 132 13.41 -8.71 8.49
C TYR A 132 13.23 -10.16 8.03
N ASN A 133 13.77 -10.49 6.86
CA ASN A 133 13.66 -11.81 6.25
C ASN A 133 14.82 -12.09 5.29
N SER A 134 15.25 -13.35 5.19
CA SER A 134 16.30 -13.76 4.25
C SER A 134 15.74 -14.18 2.89
N GLU A 135 14.59 -14.87 2.87
CA GLU A 135 13.96 -15.38 1.65
C GLU A 135 12.43 -15.27 1.72
N PRO A 136 11.79 -14.37 0.94
CA PRO A 136 12.43 -13.32 0.15
C PRO A 136 13.18 -12.31 1.02
N PHE A 137 14.25 -11.72 0.48
CA PHE A 137 15.01 -10.70 1.20
C PHE A 137 14.14 -9.47 1.44
N ILE A 138 13.98 -9.10 2.72
CA ILE A 138 13.28 -7.88 3.15
C ILE A 138 14.16 -7.19 4.17
N ALA A 139 14.51 -5.93 3.91
CA ALA A 139 15.34 -5.16 4.83
C ALA A 139 14.97 -3.68 4.84
N MET A 140 15.21 -3.04 5.98
CA MET A 140 15.16 -1.59 6.14
C MET A 140 16.58 -1.02 6.20
N TYR A 141 16.80 0.05 5.42
CA TYR A 141 18.02 0.83 5.39
C TYR A 141 17.76 2.17 6.07
N TYR A 142 18.56 2.50 7.08
CA TYR A 142 18.40 3.73 7.84
C TYR A 142 19.31 4.86 7.34
N ASP A 143 18.90 6.11 7.60
CA ASP A 143 19.64 7.33 7.27
C ASP A 143 19.96 7.44 5.76
N VAL A 144 19.04 6.97 4.91
CA VAL A 144 19.22 6.93 3.45
C VAL A 144 18.76 8.19 2.74
N ILE A 145 17.93 9.02 3.38
CA ILE A 145 17.51 10.32 2.87
C ILE A 145 17.49 11.34 4.01
N SER A 146 18.02 12.55 3.77
CA SER A 146 18.14 13.57 4.81
C SER A 146 16.84 14.35 5.01
N ASP A 147 16.73 15.05 6.14
CA ASP A 147 15.58 15.90 6.45
C ASP A 147 15.41 17.05 5.46
N GLU A 148 16.52 17.61 4.96
CA GLU A 148 16.52 18.65 3.92
C GLU A 148 16.02 18.08 2.59
N GLU A 149 16.50 16.88 2.20
CA GLU A 149 16.03 16.20 0.98
C GLU A 149 14.54 15.85 1.08
N ILE A 150 14.08 15.40 2.26
CA ILE A 150 12.66 15.15 2.55
C ILE A 150 11.84 16.45 2.41
N ALA A 151 12.31 17.56 2.97
CA ALA A 151 11.60 18.83 2.93
C ALA A 151 11.42 19.32 1.48
N ILE A 152 12.48 19.27 0.67
CA ILE A 152 12.43 19.61 -0.76
C ILE A 152 11.41 18.73 -1.49
N ILE A 153 11.45 17.41 -1.27
CA ILE A 153 10.50 16.49 -1.89
C ILE A 153 9.05 16.82 -1.53
N LYS A 154 8.78 17.10 -0.26
CA LYS A 154 7.44 17.45 0.21
C LYS A 154 6.96 18.77 -0.40
N GLU A 155 7.81 19.79 -0.40
CA GLU A 155 7.51 21.11 -0.96
C GLU A 155 7.16 21.01 -2.44
N LEU A 156 7.96 20.29 -3.23
CA LEU A 156 7.70 20.06 -4.64
C LEU A 156 6.43 19.24 -4.89
N SER A 157 6.12 18.30 -3.99
CA SER A 157 4.96 17.42 -4.14
C SER A 157 3.65 18.10 -3.76
N MET A 158 3.64 18.91 -2.70
CA MET A 158 2.44 19.59 -2.17
C MET A 158 1.48 20.16 -3.23
N PRO A 159 1.93 20.95 -4.24
CA PRO A 159 1.02 21.49 -5.26
C PRO A 159 0.45 20.42 -6.21
N MET A 160 1.14 19.29 -6.38
CA MET A 160 0.73 18.18 -7.26
C MET A 160 -0.19 17.17 -6.57
N LEU A 161 -0.32 17.26 -5.24
CA LEU A 161 -1.16 16.38 -4.45
C LEU A 161 -2.64 16.78 -4.54
N THR A 162 -3.20 16.73 -5.74
CA THR A 162 -4.66 16.62 -5.91
C THR A 162 -5.09 15.17 -5.68
N ARG A 163 -6.24 14.96 -5.02
CA ARG A 163 -6.79 13.63 -4.67
C ARG A 163 -6.75 12.73 -5.91
N ALA A 164 -6.12 11.55 -5.82
CA ALA A 164 -5.89 10.67 -6.97
C ALA A 164 -7.21 10.35 -7.70
N ARG A 165 -7.29 10.75 -8.97
CA ARG A 165 -8.35 10.39 -9.93
C ARG A 165 -7.76 9.37 -10.90
N VAL A 166 -8.43 8.24 -11.09
CA VAL A 166 -8.04 7.27 -12.14
C VAL A 166 -8.74 7.70 -13.42
N LEU A 167 -8.01 7.73 -14.53
CA LEU A 167 -8.59 7.80 -15.87
C LEU A 167 -9.19 6.43 -16.18
N THR A 168 -10.51 6.32 -16.11
CA THR A 168 -11.29 5.24 -16.74
C THR A 168 -11.80 5.75 -18.09
N ASP A 169 -11.78 4.90 -19.12
CA ASP A 169 -12.08 5.27 -20.51
C ASP A 169 -13.55 5.64 -20.79
N GLU A 170 -14.42 5.70 -19.77
CA GLU A 170 -15.80 6.10 -19.94
C GLU A 170 -16.25 7.04 -18.81
N LYS A 171 -16.23 8.35 -19.11
CA LYS A 171 -17.11 9.42 -18.59
C LYS A 171 -17.50 9.49 -17.11
N ASP A 172 -16.79 8.86 -16.17
CA ASP A 172 -16.99 9.10 -14.75
C ASP A 172 -15.67 9.21 -13.98
N ASN A 173 -15.49 10.35 -13.29
CA ASN A 173 -14.30 10.69 -12.51
C ASN A 173 -14.38 10.05 -11.11
N GLU A 174 -14.32 8.73 -11.02
CA GLU A 174 -14.38 8.05 -9.72
C GLU A 174 -13.07 8.14 -8.92
N ILE A 175 -13.22 8.38 -7.62
CA ILE A 175 -12.12 8.43 -6.64
C ILE A 175 -11.71 6.98 -6.34
N SER A 176 -10.43 6.65 -6.53
CA SER A 176 -9.92 5.30 -6.21
C SER A 176 -10.13 4.98 -4.73
N THR A 177 -10.85 3.89 -4.44
CA THR A 177 -11.02 3.34 -3.09
C THR A 177 -9.80 2.52 -2.69
N VAL A 178 -9.26 1.72 -3.63
CA VAL A 178 -8.09 0.81 -3.49
C VAL A 178 -6.88 1.46 -2.82
N ARG A 179 -6.67 2.76 -3.07
CA ARG A 179 -5.57 3.55 -2.53
C ARG A 179 -6.03 4.98 -2.22
N VAL A 180 -6.14 5.30 -0.93
CA VAL A 180 -6.41 6.68 -0.48
C VAL A 180 -5.06 7.40 -0.28
N SER A 181 -4.41 7.77 -1.39
CA SER A 181 -3.21 8.63 -1.35
C SER A 181 -3.18 9.65 -2.47
N GLN A 182 -2.63 10.84 -2.22
CA GLN A 182 -2.30 11.81 -3.27
C GLN A 182 -0.95 11.45 -3.90
N THR A 183 -0.81 11.54 -5.23
CA THR A 183 0.42 11.14 -5.93
C THR A 183 1.05 12.23 -6.79
N ALA A 184 2.38 12.34 -6.73
CA ALA A 184 3.18 13.21 -7.60
C ALA A 184 4.30 12.40 -8.28
N TRP A 185 4.65 12.77 -9.52
CA TRP A 185 5.63 12.07 -10.35
C TRP A 185 6.80 12.99 -10.73
N PHE A 186 8.03 12.51 -10.57
CA PHE A 186 9.25 13.27 -10.85
C PHE A 186 10.23 12.49 -11.73
N THR A 187 10.98 13.21 -12.58
CA THR A 187 12.08 12.70 -13.40
C THR A 187 13.40 13.35 -12.98
N GLU A 188 14.53 12.76 -13.34
CA GLU A 188 15.85 13.41 -13.15
C GLU A 188 15.97 14.75 -13.89
N ALA A 189 15.29 14.89 -15.03
CA ALA A 189 15.28 16.13 -15.80
C ALA A 189 14.55 17.27 -15.08
N ASN A 190 13.58 16.95 -14.24
CA ASN A 190 12.75 17.94 -13.55
C ASN A 190 13.34 18.35 -12.18
N GLU A 191 14.11 17.48 -11.53
CA GLU A 191 14.66 17.76 -10.19
C GLU A 191 16.00 17.02 -9.95
N PRO A 192 17.14 17.73 -9.84
CA PRO A 192 18.47 17.13 -9.63
C PRO A 192 18.58 16.26 -8.37
N LEU A 193 17.77 16.52 -7.34
CA LEU A 193 17.69 15.66 -6.15
C LEU A 193 17.28 14.23 -6.50
N ILE A 194 16.40 14.04 -7.48
CA ILE A 194 15.97 12.69 -7.91
C ILE A 194 17.16 11.90 -8.46
N GLY A 195 18.00 12.52 -9.30
CA GLY A 195 19.21 11.87 -9.81
C GLY A 195 20.23 11.52 -8.72
N ARG A 196 20.33 12.33 -7.65
CA ARG A 196 21.17 11.99 -6.49
C ARG A 196 20.63 10.78 -5.73
N LEU A 197 19.31 10.70 -5.55
CA LEU A 197 18.64 9.58 -4.88
C LEU A 197 18.74 8.30 -5.71
N ASN A 198 18.61 8.40 -7.03
CA ASN A 198 18.79 7.28 -7.95
C ASN A 198 20.17 6.63 -7.80
N ARG A 199 21.25 7.42 -7.90
CA ARG A 199 22.62 6.92 -7.69
C ARG A 199 22.84 6.30 -6.30
N ARG A 200 22.14 6.83 -5.28
CA ARG A 200 22.19 6.29 -3.92
C ARG A 200 21.52 4.92 -3.84
N ILE A 201 20.37 4.75 -4.49
CA ILE A 201 19.66 3.46 -4.58
C ILE A 201 20.51 2.43 -5.32
N GLU A 202 21.15 2.83 -6.42
CA GLU A 202 22.14 2.02 -7.14
C GLU A 202 23.27 1.56 -6.21
N SER A 203 23.82 2.48 -5.43
CA SER A 203 24.90 2.18 -4.48
C SER A 203 24.45 1.22 -3.36
N ILE A 204 23.19 1.33 -2.90
CA ILE A 204 22.61 0.49 -1.85
C ILE A 204 22.26 -0.91 -2.36
N THR A 205 21.61 -0.99 -3.52
CA THR A 205 20.97 -2.22 -4.02
C THR A 205 21.84 -2.97 -5.03
N GLY A 206 22.77 -2.28 -5.70
CA GLY A 206 23.51 -2.79 -6.86
C GLY A 206 22.66 -2.94 -8.13
N LEU A 207 21.38 -2.52 -8.10
CA LEU A 207 20.47 -2.56 -9.24
C LEU A 207 20.57 -1.24 -10.01
N SER A 208 20.58 -1.31 -11.35
CA SER A 208 20.50 -0.12 -12.19
C SER A 208 19.16 0.59 -11.99
N VAL A 209 19.18 1.92 -11.90
CA VAL A 209 17.97 2.76 -11.87
C VAL A 209 17.98 3.76 -13.02
N ASN A 210 18.58 3.37 -14.15
CA ASN A 210 18.65 4.20 -15.33
C ASN A 210 17.29 4.29 -16.02
N MET A 211 16.59 5.41 -15.78
CA MET A 211 15.29 5.70 -16.39
C MET A 211 15.32 5.73 -17.92
N ASN A 212 16.45 6.05 -18.56
CA ASN A 212 16.56 6.09 -20.03
C ASN A 212 16.63 4.68 -20.64
N LYS A 213 17.02 3.68 -19.83
CA LYS A 213 17.03 2.26 -20.21
C LYS A 213 15.78 1.51 -19.73
N SER A 214 14.84 2.22 -19.11
CA SER A 214 13.66 1.64 -18.46
C SER A 214 14.01 0.68 -17.32
N ASP A 215 15.17 0.86 -16.67
CA ASP A 215 15.58 0.02 -15.53
C ASP A 215 14.79 0.36 -14.25
N CYS A 216 14.18 1.55 -14.18
CA CYS A 216 13.26 1.93 -13.11
C CYS A 216 12.11 2.81 -13.60
N GLU A 217 11.03 2.83 -12.82
CA GLU A 217 9.88 3.69 -13.08
C GLU A 217 10.12 5.13 -12.65
N LEU A 218 9.16 5.99 -12.99
CA LEU A 218 9.10 7.33 -12.44
C LEU A 218 8.89 7.24 -10.93
N VAL A 219 9.55 8.16 -10.22
CA VAL A 219 9.38 8.33 -8.78
C VAL A 219 7.91 8.55 -8.47
N GLN A 220 7.33 7.68 -7.66
CA GLN A 220 5.98 7.86 -7.15
C GLN A 220 6.02 8.33 -5.70
N ILE A 221 5.54 9.54 -5.43
CA ILE A 221 5.35 10.02 -4.06
C ILE A 221 3.90 9.82 -3.67
N ALA A 222 3.65 9.31 -2.47
CA ALA A 222 2.34 8.99 -1.94
C ALA A 222 2.16 9.65 -0.57
N ASN A 223 1.11 10.46 -0.37
CA ASN A 223 0.69 10.89 0.96
C ASN A 223 -0.58 10.13 1.38
N TYR A 224 -0.47 9.32 2.43
CA TYR A 224 -1.60 8.75 3.16
C TYR A 224 -1.86 9.63 4.38
N GLY A 225 -2.88 10.50 4.30
CA GLY A 225 -3.38 11.22 5.47
C GLY A 225 -4.05 10.27 6.47
N ILE A 226 -4.73 10.82 7.48
CA ILE A 226 -5.47 10.03 8.48
C ILE A 226 -6.46 9.08 7.78
N GLY A 227 -6.44 7.80 8.17
CA GLY A 227 -7.23 6.72 7.58
C GLY A 227 -6.74 6.22 6.22
N GLY A 228 -5.74 6.88 5.62
CA GLY A 228 -5.11 6.46 4.38
C GLY A 228 -4.42 5.11 4.55
N HIS A 229 -4.69 4.19 3.63
CA HIS A 229 -4.14 2.84 3.61
C HIS A 229 -4.00 2.35 2.18
N TYR A 230 -3.35 1.19 2.04
CA TYR A 230 -3.30 0.45 0.79
C TYR A 230 -3.53 -1.03 1.08
N VAL A 231 -4.60 -1.58 0.50
CA VAL A 231 -4.94 -3.00 0.65
C VAL A 231 -3.82 -3.92 0.13
N PRO A 232 -3.78 -5.19 0.59
CA PRO A 232 -2.81 -6.17 0.12
C PRO A 232 -2.76 -6.25 -1.42
N HIS A 233 -1.57 -6.12 -1.99
CA HIS A 233 -1.31 -6.21 -3.43
C HIS A 233 0.10 -6.74 -3.69
N TYR A 234 0.33 -7.09 -4.96
CA TYR A 234 1.66 -7.33 -5.51
C TYR A 234 2.15 -6.10 -6.27
N ASP A 235 3.46 -5.95 -6.35
CA ASP A 235 4.08 -4.85 -7.09
C ASP A 235 4.37 -5.19 -8.54
N TYR A 236 4.52 -6.47 -8.85
CA TYR A 236 4.65 -6.92 -10.23
C TYR A 236 3.36 -6.65 -11.02
N LEU A 237 3.49 -6.24 -12.28
CA LEU A 237 2.45 -5.72 -13.16
C LEU A 237 1.86 -6.79 -14.09
N ILE A 238 2.66 -7.80 -14.44
CA ILE A 238 2.38 -8.75 -15.52
C ILE A 238 2.04 -10.13 -14.94
N LYS A 239 2.74 -10.55 -13.87
CA LYS A 239 2.67 -11.91 -13.35
C LYS A 239 1.39 -12.26 -12.58
N ASP A 240 0.68 -11.27 -12.03
CA ASP A 240 -0.64 -11.45 -11.38
C ASP A 240 -1.80 -11.48 -12.37
N LYS A 241 -1.57 -11.13 -13.64
CA LYS A 241 -2.64 -10.96 -14.64
C LYS A 241 -2.55 -11.98 -15.77
N PRO A 242 -3.68 -12.65 -16.12
CA PRO A 242 -3.75 -13.46 -17.33
C PRO A 242 -3.56 -12.57 -18.57
N GLU A 243 -3.03 -13.15 -19.64
CA GLU A 243 -2.58 -12.42 -20.83
C GLU A 243 -3.68 -11.54 -21.45
N ASN A 244 -4.91 -12.02 -21.44
CA ASN A 244 -6.10 -11.29 -21.91
C ASN A 244 -6.50 -10.08 -21.04
N GLN A 245 -5.96 -9.95 -19.83
CA GLN A 245 -6.19 -8.82 -18.91
C GLN A 245 -5.02 -7.83 -18.85
N ARG A 246 -3.99 -8.03 -19.69
CA ARG A 246 -2.81 -7.14 -19.80
C ARG A 246 -3.02 -5.94 -20.71
N THR A 247 -4.25 -5.71 -21.18
CA THR A 247 -4.62 -4.64 -22.12
C THR A 247 -4.34 -3.23 -21.58
N ASN A 248 -4.26 -3.06 -20.25
CA ASN A 248 -4.04 -1.78 -19.59
C ASN A 248 -2.57 -1.54 -19.19
N ILE A 249 -1.64 -2.38 -19.63
CA ILE A 249 -0.20 -2.21 -19.42
C ILE A 249 0.35 -1.42 -20.61
N SER A 250 1.03 -0.30 -20.35
CA SER A 250 1.57 0.54 -21.41
C SER A 250 2.58 -0.23 -22.26
N GLU A 251 2.71 0.10 -23.56
CA GLU A 251 3.71 -0.54 -24.44
C GLU A 251 5.12 -0.43 -23.86
N LYS A 252 5.42 0.68 -23.17
CA LYS A 252 6.68 0.90 -22.48
C LYS A 252 6.91 -0.13 -21.37
N ASP A 253 5.90 -0.39 -20.54
CA ASP A 253 6.01 -1.32 -19.41
C ASP A 253 6.05 -2.79 -19.91
N GLN A 254 5.35 -3.09 -21.01
CA GLN A 254 5.46 -4.39 -21.67
C GLN A 254 6.88 -4.64 -22.20
N TYR A 255 7.54 -3.61 -22.73
CA TYR A 255 8.93 -3.70 -23.20
C TYR A 255 9.94 -3.79 -22.05
N ALA A 256 9.74 -3.00 -20.99
CA ALA A 256 10.63 -2.98 -19.82
C ALA A 256 10.60 -4.28 -19.02
N GLY A 257 9.46 -4.99 -19.05
CA GLY A 257 9.24 -6.20 -18.27
C GLY A 257 8.67 -5.90 -16.89
N ASP A 258 8.66 -6.93 -16.03
CA ASP A 258 8.00 -6.84 -14.73
C ASP A 258 8.91 -6.23 -13.64
N ARG A 259 8.32 -5.62 -12.61
CA ARG A 259 9.06 -4.97 -11.52
C ARG A 259 9.84 -6.02 -10.72
N MET A 260 11.16 -6.00 -10.81
CA MET A 260 12.03 -6.96 -10.12
C MET A 260 12.11 -6.73 -8.60
N ALA A 261 12.10 -5.49 -8.15
CA ALA A 261 12.28 -5.11 -6.75
C ALA A 261 11.58 -3.79 -6.47
N THR A 262 11.34 -3.53 -5.19
CA THR A 262 10.75 -2.27 -4.72
C THR A 262 11.69 -1.63 -3.71
N PHE A 263 11.93 -0.33 -3.86
CA PHE A 263 12.65 0.48 -2.90
C PHE A 263 11.77 1.65 -2.47
N MET A 264 11.32 1.65 -1.20
CA MET A 264 10.37 2.64 -0.70
C MET A 264 10.94 3.45 0.47
N PHE A 265 11.07 4.76 0.31
CA PHE A 265 11.45 5.68 1.39
C PHE A 265 10.25 6.02 2.28
N TYR A 266 10.51 6.18 3.57
CA TYR A 266 9.61 6.80 4.53
C TYR A 266 10.03 8.26 4.75
N LEU A 267 9.17 9.21 4.36
CA LEU A 267 9.47 10.65 4.41
C LEU A 267 8.81 11.34 5.64
N SER A 268 8.19 10.57 6.53
CA SER A 268 7.59 11.05 7.77
C SER A 268 7.60 9.94 8.82
N ASP A 269 7.70 10.36 10.08
CA ASP A 269 7.38 9.48 11.19
C ASP A 269 5.85 9.37 11.29
N VAL A 270 5.38 8.16 11.58
CA VAL A 270 3.96 7.89 11.85
C VAL A 270 3.87 7.44 13.29
N GLU A 271 3.17 8.21 14.11
CA GLU A 271 3.08 7.95 15.54
C GLU A 271 2.29 6.67 15.83
N VAL A 272 1.17 6.47 15.11
CA VAL A 272 0.35 5.26 15.21
C VAL A 272 -0.18 4.85 13.84
N GLY A 273 -0.01 3.58 13.50
CA GLY A 273 -0.46 3.01 12.22
C GLY A 273 0.59 3.13 11.12
N GLY A 274 0.16 3.15 9.86
CA GLY A 274 1.04 3.39 8.69
C GLY A 274 2.08 2.30 8.40
N SER A 275 2.16 1.22 9.19
CA SER A 275 3.09 0.11 8.98
C SER A 275 2.93 -0.50 7.59
N THR A 276 4.04 -0.93 6.98
CA THR A 276 4.00 -1.82 5.82
C THR A 276 3.95 -3.26 6.33
N VAL A 277 2.99 -4.04 5.89
CA VAL A 277 2.79 -5.42 6.35
C VAL A 277 2.85 -6.40 5.19
N PHE A 278 3.57 -7.52 5.38
CA PHE A 278 3.65 -8.63 4.42
C PHE A 278 2.76 -9.76 4.94
N THR A 279 1.63 -10.00 4.27
CA THR A 279 0.50 -10.74 4.86
C THR A 279 0.78 -12.24 4.98
N ARG A 280 1.63 -12.80 4.13
CA ARG A 280 2.00 -14.23 4.19
C ARG A 280 3.18 -14.49 5.11
N LEU A 281 4.08 -13.52 5.25
CA LEU A 281 5.27 -13.63 6.09
C LEU A 281 5.04 -13.21 7.54
N GLY A 282 3.90 -12.56 7.83
CA GLY A 282 3.63 -12.04 9.16
C GLY A 282 4.57 -10.93 9.59
N ILE A 283 5.19 -10.24 8.63
CA ILE A 283 6.16 -9.17 8.87
C ILE A 283 5.43 -7.85 8.92
N ARG A 284 5.72 -7.05 9.96
CA ARG A 284 5.24 -5.69 10.13
C ARG A 284 6.45 -4.78 10.26
N VAL A 285 6.58 -3.83 9.35
CA VAL A 285 7.65 -2.82 9.33
C VAL A 285 7.02 -1.46 9.62
N ASN A 286 7.47 -0.81 10.68
CA ASN A 286 7.00 0.52 11.04
C ASN A 286 7.76 1.58 10.23
N PRO A 287 7.07 2.62 9.73
CA PRO A 287 7.73 3.71 9.03
C PRO A 287 8.66 4.47 9.98
N VAL A 288 9.89 4.70 9.54
CA VAL A 288 10.88 5.53 10.24
C VAL A 288 11.35 6.60 9.28
N LYS A 289 11.17 7.88 9.62
CA LYS A 289 11.56 8.98 8.75
C LYS A 289 13.04 8.87 8.37
N GLY A 290 13.34 9.06 7.09
CA GLY A 290 14.71 8.99 6.58
C GLY A 290 15.17 7.56 6.27
N ALA A 291 14.41 6.53 6.64
CA ALA A 291 14.68 5.14 6.28
C ALA A 291 14.01 4.75 4.96
N ALA A 292 14.43 3.62 4.40
CA ALA A 292 13.76 2.98 3.27
C ALA A 292 13.69 1.47 3.44
N ILE A 293 12.57 0.88 3.03
CA ILE A 293 12.39 -0.56 2.97
C ILE A 293 12.64 -1.07 1.54
N PHE A 294 13.23 -2.26 1.44
CA PHE A 294 13.55 -2.91 0.18
C PHE A 294 13.16 -4.39 0.20
N TRP A 295 12.63 -4.87 -0.92
CA TRP A 295 12.40 -6.29 -1.18
C TRP A 295 12.42 -6.61 -2.68
N TYR A 296 12.64 -7.88 -3.02
CA TYR A 296 12.49 -8.40 -4.38
C TYR A 296 11.06 -8.87 -4.63
N ASN A 297 10.52 -8.54 -5.80
CA ASN A 297 9.19 -8.98 -6.24
C ASN A 297 9.24 -10.23 -7.09
N LEU A 298 10.39 -10.52 -7.72
CA LEU A 298 10.58 -11.65 -8.63
C LEU A 298 11.71 -12.56 -8.15
N LEU A 299 11.52 -13.87 -8.37
CA LEU A 299 12.56 -14.88 -8.30
C LEU A 299 13.57 -14.70 -9.43
N ARG A 300 14.75 -15.31 -9.32
CA ARG A 300 15.81 -15.24 -10.35
C ARG A 300 15.38 -15.81 -11.71
N ASN A 301 14.38 -16.68 -11.72
CA ASN A 301 13.78 -17.22 -12.95
C ASN A 301 12.68 -16.31 -13.54
N GLY A 302 12.43 -15.15 -12.93
CA GLY A 302 11.42 -14.17 -13.37
C GLY A 302 10.00 -14.43 -12.86
N GLU A 303 9.77 -15.45 -12.02
CA GLU A 303 8.45 -15.71 -11.43
C GLU A 303 8.15 -14.78 -10.25
N GLY A 304 6.88 -14.41 -10.07
CA GLY A 304 6.44 -13.56 -8.97
C GLY A 304 6.62 -14.24 -7.62
N ILE A 305 7.18 -13.53 -6.64
CA ILE A 305 7.31 -14.02 -5.27
C ILE A 305 5.97 -13.79 -4.56
N ILE A 306 5.18 -14.85 -4.43
CA ILE A 306 3.85 -14.76 -3.82
C ILE A 306 3.87 -14.32 -2.35
N ASP A 307 4.99 -14.49 -1.66
CA ASP A 307 5.14 -14.11 -0.25
C ASP A 307 5.36 -12.59 -0.05
N THR A 308 5.59 -11.83 -1.13
CA THR A 308 5.71 -10.37 -1.07
C THR A 308 4.39 -9.63 -1.19
N ILE A 309 3.25 -10.33 -1.14
CA ILE A 309 1.96 -9.65 -0.98
C ILE A 309 1.99 -8.78 0.27
N HIS A 310 1.72 -7.49 0.08
CA HIS A 310 1.90 -6.50 1.12
C HIS A 310 0.86 -5.39 1.05
N GLY A 311 0.63 -4.75 2.19
CA GLY A 311 -0.27 -3.61 2.32
C GLY A 311 0.32 -2.52 3.20
N ALA A 312 -0.25 -1.33 3.12
CA ALA A 312 0.03 -0.23 4.04
C ALA A 312 -1.14 -0.11 5.03
N CYS A 313 -0.87 -0.32 6.31
CA CYS A 313 -1.86 -0.16 7.36
C CYS A 313 -2.40 1.27 7.43
N PRO A 314 -3.65 1.47 7.90
CA PRO A 314 -4.22 2.80 8.08
C PRO A 314 -3.32 3.67 8.96
N VAL A 315 -3.10 4.91 8.52
CA VAL A 315 -2.48 5.94 9.36
C VAL A 315 -3.51 6.39 10.39
N LEU A 316 -3.22 6.21 11.67
CA LEU A 316 -4.15 6.56 12.75
C LEU A 316 -3.82 7.93 13.34
N ILE A 317 -2.52 8.28 13.44
CA ILE A 317 -2.03 9.60 13.86
C ILE A 317 -0.82 9.98 13.00
N GLY A 318 -0.89 11.14 12.33
CA GLY A 318 0.15 11.66 11.43
C GLY A 318 -0.22 11.56 9.94
N GLU A 319 0.79 11.67 9.06
CA GLU A 319 0.67 11.44 7.62
C GLU A 319 1.81 10.53 7.18
N LYS A 320 1.55 9.52 6.36
CA LYS A 320 2.61 8.67 5.77
C LYS A 320 2.95 9.19 4.39
N TRP A 321 4.19 9.59 4.22
CA TRP A 321 4.75 9.95 2.93
C TRP A 321 5.69 8.85 2.44
N GLY A 322 5.33 8.19 1.35
CA GLY A 322 6.12 7.14 0.72
C GLY A 322 6.70 7.61 -0.60
N LYS A 323 7.97 7.31 -0.90
CA LYS A 323 8.52 7.44 -2.25
C LYS A 323 8.89 6.05 -2.76
N LYS A 324 8.25 5.59 -3.84
CA LYS A 324 8.42 4.25 -4.40
C LYS A 324 9.15 4.31 -5.74
N TYR A 325 10.05 3.35 -5.93
CA TYR A 325 10.77 3.04 -7.16
C TYR A 325 10.36 1.68 -7.69
#